data_AF-A0A401ZFW6-F1
#
_entry.id   AF-A0A401ZFW6-F1
#
_cell.length_a   1.000
_cell.length_b   1.000
_cell.length_c   1.000
_cell.angle_alpha   90.00
_cell.angle_beta   90.00
_cell.angle_gamma   90.00
#
_symmetry.space_group_name_H-M   'P 1'
#
loop_
_entity.id
_entity.type
_entity.pdbx_description
1 polymer ?
#
loop_
_entity_poly.entity_id
_entity_poly.type
_entity_poly.pdbx_seq_one_letter_code
_entity_poly.pdbx_strand_id
1 'polypeptide(L)'
;MIQVLQERGLSFEIERVSPQRIQMWAWATGHFSSLPELELASTALLALWYEAFAFDQYDELVRKPMDAKWVVVSLDFLVQALGTGADCWVKAVELFTGYPKSPHAQLRHLEQDAREQFHLLKGLQQQAAECVMELCSAYGWDIPKDTSSYLAAQQQGNTTW
;
A
#
# COMPACT_ATOMS: atom_id res chain seq x y z
N MET A 1 -14.41 19.05 -8.18
CA MET A 1 -13.24 19.86 -7.80
C MET A 1 -12.63 19.13 -6.62
N ILE A 2 -11.30 19.14 -6.49
CA ILE A 2 -10.55 18.67 -5.31
C ILE A 2 -11.10 19.30 -3.99
N GLN A 3 -12.02 20.27 -4.09
CA GLN A 3 -12.88 20.84 -3.05
C GLN A 3 -13.14 19.97 -1.84
N VAL A 4 -13.71 18.76 -1.92
CA VAL A 4 -14.06 18.06 -0.67
C VAL A 4 -12.83 17.74 0.20
N LEU A 5 -11.70 17.39 -0.43
CA LEU A 5 -10.43 17.13 0.25
C LEU A 5 -9.67 18.44 0.55
N GLN A 6 -9.57 19.34 -0.43
CA GLN A 6 -8.88 20.64 -0.29
C GLN A 6 -9.58 21.63 0.64
N GLU A 7 -10.91 21.72 0.63
CA GLU A 7 -11.72 22.56 1.54
C GLU A 7 -11.59 22.09 2.99
N ARG A 8 -11.28 20.80 3.20
CA ARG A 8 -11.01 20.24 4.53
C ARG A 8 -9.53 20.18 4.88
N GLY A 9 -8.64 20.64 4.01
CA GLY A 9 -7.19 20.61 4.23
C GLY A 9 -6.60 19.19 4.29
N LEU A 10 -7.31 18.20 3.75
CA LEU A 10 -6.89 16.81 3.72
C LEU A 10 -6.10 16.55 2.44
N SER A 11 -4.77 16.56 2.54
CA SER A 11 -3.89 16.18 1.44
C SER A 11 -2.77 15.28 1.93
N PHE A 12 -2.59 14.16 1.25
CA PHE A 12 -1.40 13.33 1.38
C PHE A 12 -0.85 12.98 0.00
N GLU A 13 0.46 12.74 -0.07
CA GLU A 13 1.15 12.52 -1.34
C GLU A 13 1.36 11.01 -1.55
N ILE A 14 0.83 10.49 -2.65
CA ILE A 14 1.15 9.15 -3.14
C ILE A 14 2.02 9.32 -4.38
N GLU A 15 3.22 8.76 -4.32
CA GLU A 15 4.13 8.71 -5.46
C GLU A 15 3.85 7.46 -6.30
N ARG A 16 4.08 7.57 -7.60
CA ARG A 16 4.08 6.40 -8.48
C ARG A 16 5.28 5.52 -8.16
N VAL A 17 5.11 4.20 -8.33
CA VAL A 17 6.21 3.23 -8.25
C VAL A 17 7.44 3.72 -9.01
N SER A 18 8.57 3.79 -8.32
CA SER A 18 9.80 4.32 -8.90
C SER A 18 10.39 3.36 -9.95
N PRO A 19 10.99 3.88 -11.04
CA PRO A 19 11.69 3.05 -12.02
C PRO A 19 12.79 2.18 -11.39
N GLN A 20 13.43 2.66 -10.33
CA GLN A 20 14.47 1.95 -9.59
C GLN A 20 13.91 0.68 -8.93
N ARG A 21 12.72 0.75 -8.31
CA ARG A 21 12.06 -0.43 -7.73
C ARG A 21 11.62 -1.44 -8.79
N ILE A 22 11.16 -0.96 -9.95
CA ILE A 22 10.84 -1.84 -11.09
C ILE A 22 12.10 -2.55 -11.60
N GLN A 23 13.22 -1.85 -11.70
CA GLN A 23 14.50 -2.43 -12.13
C GLN A 23 15.04 -3.45 -11.12
N MET A 24 14.95 -3.15 -9.82
CA MET A 24 15.25 -4.10 -8.73
C MET A 24 14.48 -5.40 -8.90
N TRP A 25 13.16 -5.30 -9.04
CA TRP A 25 12.28 -6.45 -9.22
C TRP A 25 12.63 -7.23 -10.49
N ALA A 26 12.77 -6.52 -11.62
CA ALA A 26 13.12 -7.14 -12.90
C ALA A 26 14.44 -7.91 -12.82
N TRP A 27 15.45 -7.35 -12.16
CA TRP A 27 16.72 -8.04 -11.92
C TRP A 27 16.52 -9.31 -11.08
N ALA A 28 15.76 -9.24 -9.99
CA ALA A 28 15.49 -10.39 -9.13
C ALA A 28 14.76 -11.51 -9.90
N THR A 29 13.82 -11.16 -10.77
CA THR A 29 13.10 -12.13 -11.61
C THR A 29 13.96 -12.75 -12.70
N GLY A 30 15.02 -12.08 -13.16
CA GLY A 30 15.93 -12.62 -14.18
C GLY A 30 16.91 -13.67 -13.65
N HIS A 31 17.01 -13.83 -12.33
CA HIS A 31 18.06 -14.62 -11.69
C HIS A 31 17.53 -15.63 -10.66
N PHE A 32 16.22 -15.95 -10.68
CA PHE A 32 15.70 -17.01 -9.81
C PHE A 32 16.13 -18.40 -10.31
N SER A 33 16.49 -19.24 -9.36
CA SER A 33 16.96 -20.62 -9.53
C SER A 33 16.26 -21.60 -8.57
N SER A 34 15.39 -21.10 -7.69
CA SER A 34 14.72 -21.85 -6.64
C SER A 34 13.28 -21.36 -6.40
N LEU A 35 12.46 -22.20 -5.74
CA LEU A 35 11.07 -21.85 -5.40
C LEU A 35 10.96 -20.60 -4.51
N PRO A 36 11.78 -20.42 -3.45
CA PRO A 36 11.74 -19.18 -2.64
C PRO A 36 12.03 -17.91 -3.45
N GLU A 37 12.88 -17.99 -4.47
CA GLU A 37 13.17 -16.85 -5.36
C GLU A 37 11.99 -16.51 -6.26
N LEU A 38 11.30 -17.52 -6.76
CA LEU A 38 10.08 -17.33 -7.53
C LEU A 38 8.96 -16.72 -6.67
N GLU A 39 8.81 -17.17 -5.43
CA GLU A 39 7.86 -16.61 -4.47
C GLU A 39 8.19 -15.16 -4.12
N LEU A 40 9.47 -14.83 -3.92
CA LEU A 40 9.93 -13.47 -3.67
C LEU A 40 9.64 -12.57 -4.88
N ALA A 41 10.01 -13.00 -6.08
CA ALA A 41 9.75 -12.27 -7.32
C ALA A 41 8.25 -12.04 -7.54
N SER A 42 7.41 -13.06 -7.30
CA SER A 42 5.96 -12.96 -7.48
C SER A 42 5.32 -12.03 -6.44
N THR A 43 5.77 -12.11 -5.19
CA THR A 43 5.26 -11.27 -4.09
C THR A 43 5.65 -9.81 -4.30
N ALA A 44 6.90 -9.54 -4.69
CA ALA A 44 7.34 -8.19 -5.01
C ALA A 44 6.62 -7.61 -6.24
N LEU A 45 6.32 -8.42 -7.28
CA LEU A 45 5.49 -7.98 -8.41
C LEU A 45 4.11 -7.53 -7.93
N LEU A 46 3.48 -8.34 -7.07
CA LEU A 46 2.15 -8.05 -6.56
C LEU A 46 2.14 -6.76 -5.72
N ALA A 47 3.17 -6.55 -4.90
CA ALA A 47 3.34 -5.32 -4.14
C ALA A 47 3.43 -4.09 -5.06
N LEU A 48 4.29 -4.13 -6.08
CA LEU A 48 4.43 -3.06 -7.07
C LEU A 48 3.13 -2.81 -7.85
N TRP A 49 2.37 -3.87 -8.15
CA TRP A 49 1.08 -3.72 -8.80
C TRP A 49 0.07 -2.99 -7.91
N TYR A 50 -0.03 -3.33 -6.63
CA TYR A 50 -0.91 -2.64 -5.68
C TYR A 50 -0.49 -1.18 -5.44
N GLU A 51 0.82 -0.88 -5.39
CA GLU A 51 1.30 0.51 -5.33
C GLU A 51 0.88 1.31 -6.56
N ALA A 52 1.08 0.76 -7.76
CA ALA A 52 0.69 1.43 -9.01
C ALA A 52 -0.82 1.62 -9.08
N PHE A 53 -1.60 0.60 -8.68
CA PHE A 53 -3.04 0.68 -8.60
C PHE A 53 -3.51 1.75 -7.62
N ALA A 54 -2.93 1.80 -6.41
CA ALA A 54 -3.22 2.83 -5.41
C ALA A 54 -2.94 4.24 -5.95
N PHE A 55 -1.81 4.43 -6.63
CA PHE A 55 -1.50 5.69 -7.30
C PHE A 55 -2.55 6.06 -8.36
N ASP A 56 -2.91 5.13 -9.25
CA ASP A 56 -3.88 5.39 -10.31
C ASP A 56 -5.28 5.74 -9.74
N GLN A 57 -5.70 5.05 -8.67
CA GLN A 57 -6.95 5.37 -7.96
C GLN A 57 -6.90 6.76 -7.33
N TYR A 58 -5.78 7.13 -6.70
CA TYR A 58 -5.60 8.44 -6.09
C TYR A 58 -5.53 9.56 -7.13
N ASP A 59 -4.79 9.36 -8.23
CA ASP A 59 -4.70 10.32 -9.33
C ASP A 59 -6.07 10.55 -9.98
N GLU A 60 -6.88 9.49 -10.13
CA GLU A 60 -8.26 9.61 -10.60
C GLU A 60 -9.14 10.41 -9.63
N LEU A 61 -9.04 10.14 -8.33
CA LEU A 61 -9.75 10.85 -7.27
C LEU A 61 -9.44 12.35 -7.27
N VAL A 62 -8.17 12.71 -7.49
CA VAL A 62 -7.73 14.12 -7.50
C VAL A 62 -8.10 14.82 -8.82
N ARG A 63 -8.07 14.13 -9.96
CA ARG A 63 -8.35 14.74 -11.27
C ARG A 63 -9.83 14.90 -11.57
N LYS A 64 -10.68 13.96 -11.12
CA LYS A 64 -12.10 13.96 -11.50
C LYS A 64 -12.96 14.65 -10.44
N PRO A 65 -13.91 15.51 -10.84
CA PRO A 65 -14.92 16.00 -9.91
C PRO A 65 -15.83 14.85 -9.48
N MET A 66 -15.72 14.46 -8.21
CA MET A 66 -16.57 13.46 -7.58
C MET A 66 -17.40 14.10 -6.47
N ASP A 67 -18.58 13.55 -6.20
CA ASP A 67 -19.30 13.90 -4.97
C ASP A 67 -18.62 13.28 -3.75
N ALA A 68 -18.95 13.78 -2.55
CA ALA A 68 -18.33 13.34 -1.31
C ALA A 68 -18.53 11.84 -1.03
N LYS A 69 -19.61 11.23 -1.52
CA LYS A 69 -19.87 9.80 -1.32
C LYS A 69 -18.95 8.94 -2.20
N TRP A 70 -18.74 9.33 -3.45
CA TRP A 70 -17.76 8.69 -4.33
C TRP A 70 -16.33 8.89 -3.82
N VAL A 71 -15.99 10.06 -3.27
CA VAL A 71 -14.69 10.28 -2.61
C VAL A 71 -14.48 9.27 -1.49
N VAL A 72 -15.47 9.07 -0.61
CA VAL A 72 -15.40 8.08 0.47
C VAL A 72 -15.20 6.66 -0.07
N VAL A 73 -15.92 6.26 -1.11
CA VAL A 73 -15.78 4.93 -1.74
C VAL A 73 -14.38 4.74 -2.34
N SER A 74 -13.86 5.74 -3.07
CA SER A 74 -12.53 5.67 -3.67
C SER A 74 -11.42 5.61 -2.61
N LEU A 75 -11.58 6.35 -1.51
CA LEU A 75 -10.64 6.29 -0.39
C LEU A 75 -10.71 4.94 0.35
N ASP A 76 -11.88 4.31 0.47
CA ASP A 76 -12.00 2.95 1.06
C ASP A 76 -11.27 1.90 0.22
N PHE A 77 -11.40 1.96 -1.12
CA PHE A 77 -10.61 1.13 -2.02
C PHE A 77 -9.10 1.39 -1.88
N LEU A 78 -8.73 2.65 -1.68
CA LEU A 78 -7.34 3.02 -1.46
C LEU A 78 -6.81 2.42 -0.15
N VAL A 79 -7.59 2.43 0.93
CA VAL A 79 -7.26 1.76 2.20
C VAL A 79 -6.99 0.27 1.98
N GLN A 80 -7.83 -0.41 1.18
CA GLN A 80 -7.65 -1.81 0.85
C GLN A 80 -6.37 -2.06 0.03
N ALA A 81 -6.16 -1.29 -1.03
CA ALA A 81 -5.02 -1.44 -1.94
C ALA A 81 -3.68 -1.22 -1.22
N LEU A 82 -3.58 -0.15 -0.43
CA LEU A 82 -2.40 0.16 0.36
C LEU A 82 -2.11 -0.92 1.41
N GLY A 83 -3.14 -1.42 2.08
CA GLY A 83 -3.01 -2.54 3.02
C GLY A 83 -2.49 -3.81 2.36
N THR A 84 -3.07 -4.20 1.23
CA THR A 84 -2.66 -5.41 0.51
C THR A 84 -1.23 -5.28 -0.05
N GLY A 85 -0.85 -4.10 -0.54
CA GLY A 85 0.52 -3.81 -0.95
C GLY A 85 1.51 -3.92 0.22
N ALA A 86 1.15 -3.39 1.39
CA ALA A 86 1.97 -3.50 2.60
C ALA A 86 2.16 -4.97 3.03
N ASP A 87 1.09 -5.78 3.02
CA ASP A 87 1.16 -7.21 3.36
C ASP A 87 2.06 -7.99 2.39
N CYS A 88 2.06 -7.62 1.10
CA CYS A 88 2.98 -8.20 0.13
C CYS A 88 4.44 -7.87 0.49
N TRP A 89 4.74 -6.64 0.88
CA TRP A 89 6.10 -6.28 1.31
C TRP A 89 6.53 -6.98 2.59
N VAL A 90 5.63 -7.18 3.56
CA VAL A 90 5.91 -8.01 4.75
C VAL A 90 6.32 -9.41 4.32
N LYS A 91 5.56 -10.04 3.43
CA LYS A 91 5.87 -11.39 2.94
C LYS A 91 7.20 -11.43 2.17
N ALA A 92 7.56 -10.37 1.44
CA ALA A 92 8.87 -10.26 0.81
C ALA A 92 10.01 -10.24 1.86
N VAL A 93 9.84 -9.49 2.95
CA VAL A 93 10.79 -9.45 4.08
C VAL A 93 10.87 -10.81 4.80
N GLU A 94 9.74 -11.49 4.99
CA GLU A 94 9.70 -12.85 5.56
C GLU A 94 10.49 -13.86 4.70
N LEU A 95 10.41 -13.75 3.38
CA LEU A 95 11.18 -14.58 2.45
C LEU A 95 12.69 -14.29 2.54
N PHE A 96 13.11 -13.04 2.78
CA PHE A 96 14.53 -12.74 3.04
C PHE A 96 15.02 -13.34 4.36
N THR A 97 14.23 -13.21 5.42
CA THR A 97 14.60 -13.64 6.77
C THR A 97 14.51 -15.15 6.98
N GLY A 98 13.56 -15.81 6.32
CA GLY A 98 13.35 -17.26 6.39
C GLY A 98 14.42 -18.09 5.67
N TYR A 99 15.16 -17.50 4.72
CA TYR A 99 16.17 -18.19 3.91
C TYR A 99 17.56 -17.51 3.95
N PRO A 100 18.21 -17.40 5.13
CA PRO A 100 19.42 -16.59 5.33
C PRO A 100 20.67 -17.10 4.60
N LYS A 101 20.65 -18.34 4.10
CA LYS A 101 21.77 -18.99 3.35
C LYS A 101 21.54 -19.03 1.84
N SER A 102 20.44 -18.46 1.37
CA SER A 102 20.07 -18.51 -0.03
C SER A 102 20.88 -17.49 -0.87
N PRO A 103 21.01 -17.66 -2.20
CA PRO A 103 21.85 -16.80 -3.06
C PRO A 103 21.45 -15.31 -3.08
N HIS A 104 20.32 -14.94 -2.48
CA HIS A 104 19.79 -13.58 -2.40
C HIS A 104 20.65 -12.64 -1.52
N ALA A 105 21.85 -13.03 -1.09
CA ALA A 105 22.79 -12.15 -0.40
C ALA A 105 23.09 -10.87 -1.19
N GLN A 106 23.07 -10.94 -2.53
CA GLN A 106 23.21 -9.78 -3.43
C GLN A 106 21.96 -8.88 -3.45
N LEU A 107 20.83 -9.39 -2.96
CA LEU A 107 19.51 -8.76 -2.93
C LEU A 107 19.12 -8.19 -1.57
N ARG A 108 20.00 -8.20 -0.55
CA ARG A 108 19.65 -7.65 0.78
C ARG A 108 19.22 -6.18 0.77
N HIS A 109 19.67 -5.40 -0.20
CA HIS A 109 19.19 -4.03 -0.36
C HIS A 109 17.68 -3.97 -0.67
N LEU A 110 17.12 -5.01 -1.30
CA LEU A 110 15.67 -5.16 -1.51
C LEU A 110 14.92 -5.38 -0.20
N GLU A 111 15.53 -6.03 0.79
CA GLU A 111 14.90 -6.25 2.10
C GLU A 111 14.67 -4.91 2.80
N GLN A 112 15.67 -4.03 2.77
CA GLN A 112 15.56 -2.70 3.37
C GLN A 112 14.52 -1.85 2.62
N ASP A 113 14.53 -1.86 1.29
CA ASP A 113 13.50 -1.18 0.50
C ASP A 113 12.10 -1.72 0.82
N ALA A 114 11.92 -3.05 0.92
CA ALA A 114 10.64 -3.65 1.28
C ALA A 114 10.15 -3.21 2.67
N ARG A 115 11.04 -3.09 3.66
CA ARG A 115 10.71 -2.57 5.00
C ARG A 115 10.27 -1.10 4.93
N GLU A 116 10.99 -0.29 4.18
CA GLU A 116 10.66 1.13 3.99
C GLU A 116 9.32 1.29 3.27
N GLN A 117 9.06 0.51 2.22
CA GLN A 117 7.78 0.53 1.51
C GLN A 117 6.63 0.03 2.39
N PHE A 118 6.84 -1.01 3.20
CA PHE A 118 5.83 -1.44 4.17
C PHE A 118 5.40 -0.28 5.07
N HIS A 119 6.35 0.40 5.73
CA HIS A 119 6.02 1.50 6.64
C HIS A 119 5.38 2.68 5.91
N LEU A 120 5.85 3.02 4.71
CA LEU A 120 5.26 4.06 3.87
C LEU A 120 3.78 3.73 3.55
N LEU A 121 3.51 2.53 3.05
CA LEU A 121 2.16 2.11 2.67
C LEU A 121 1.22 2.04 3.88
N LYS A 122 1.70 1.61 5.04
CA LYS A 122 0.91 1.64 6.29
C LYS A 122 0.58 3.06 6.72
N GLY A 123 1.53 4.00 6.60
CA GLY A 123 1.28 5.42 6.87
C GLY A 123 0.23 6.01 5.93
N LEU A 124 0.33 5.72 4.63
CA LEU A 124 -0.66 6.15 3.63
C LEU A 124 -2.03 5.50 3.88
N GLN A 125 -2.06 4.22 4.24
CA GLN A 125 -3.30 3.51 4.57
C GLN A 125 -4.01 4.18 5.75
N GLN A 126 -3.25 4.57 6.78
CA GLN A 126 -3.77 5.28 7.93
C GLN A 126 -4.37 6.63 7.53
N GLN A 127 -3.64 7.43 6.76
CA GLN A 127 -4.11 8.74 6.31
C GLN A 127 -5.39 8.65 5.46
N ALA A 128 -5.47 7.67 4.56
CA ALA A 128 -6.69 7.41 3.79
C ALA A 128 -7.87 7.02 4.69
N ALA A 129 -7.64 6.13 5.68
CA ALA A 129 -8.66 5.71 6.64
C ALA A 129 -9.16 6.88 7.51
N GLU A 130 -8.25 7.74 7.99
CA GLU A 130 -8.57 8.95 8.75
C GLU A 130 -9.45 9.90 7.92
N CYS A 131 -9.10 10.11 6.64
CA CYS A 131 -9.92 10.92 5.72
C CYS A 131 -11.33 10.34 5.53
N VAL A 132 -11.46 9.01 5.41
CA VAL A 132 -12.77 8.34 5.32
C VAL A 132 -13.58 8.59 6.59
N MET A 133 -12.98 8.44 7.77
CA MET A 133 -13.65 8.68 9.04
C MET A 133 -14.15 10.12 9.18
N GLU A 134 -13.31 11.09 8.84
CA GLU A 134 -13.66 12.51 8.91
C GLU A 134 -14.83 12.86 8.00
N LEU A 135 -14.82 12.36 6.75
CA LEU A 135 -15.91 12.57 5.80
C LEU A 135 -17.19 11.89 6.28
N CYS A 136 -17.12 10.62 6.70
CA CYS A 136 -18.31 9.91 7.19
C CYS A 136 -18.91 10.60 8.42
N SER A 137 -18.08 11.03 9.37
CA SER A 137 -18.51 11.80 10.54
C SER A 137 -19.19 13.12 10.16
N ALA A 138 -18.61 13.87 9.22
CA ALA A 138 -19.14 15.16 8.81
C ALA A 138 -20.50 15.08 8.09
N TYR A 139 -20.76 13.99 7.37
CA TYR A 139 -22.01 13.77 6.65
C TYR A 139 -22.99 12.82 7.36
N GLY A 140 -22.62 12.28 8.53
CA GLY A 140 -23.44 11.33 9.28
C GLY A 140 -23.63 9.98 8.58
N TRP A 141 -22.60 9.50 7.87
CA TRP A 141 -22.61 8.23 7.15
C TRP A 141 -21.92 7.12 7.95
N ASP A 142 -22.31 5.88 7.64
CA ASP A 142 -21.62 4.70 8.15
C ASP A 142 -20.22 4.59 7.53
N ILE A 143 -19.26 4.14 8.34
CA ILE A 143 -17.89 3.89 7.87
C ILE A 143 -17.89 2.65 6.96
N PRO A 144 -17.33 2.74 5.75
CA PRO A 144 -17.20 1.62 4.83
C PRO A 144 -16.41 0.41 5.38
N LYS A 145 -16.53 -0.72 4.69
CA LYS A 145 -16.07 -2.03 5.17
C LYS A 145 -14.55 -2.12 5.33
N ASP A 146 -13.78 -1.66 4.35
CA ASP A 146 -12.32 -1.88 4.38
C ASP A 146 -11.66 -0.98 5.43
N THR A 147 -12.13 0.25 5.56
CA THR A 147 -11.75 1.20 6.62
C THR A 147 -12.15 0.67 8.00
N SER A 148 -13.39 0.21 8.18
CA SER A 148 -13.82 -0.35 9.48
C SER A 148 -13.03 -1.62 9.86
N SER A 149 -12.72 -2.49 8.89
CA SER A 149 -11.89 -3.68 9.09
C SER A 149 -10.46 -3.31 9.49
N TYR A 150 -9.87 -2.33 8.82
CA TYR A 150 -8.54 -1.81 9.14
C TYR A 150 -8.47 -1.23 10.56
N LEU A 151 -9.44 -0.39 10.93
CA LEU A 151 -9.49 0.23 12.27
C LEU A 151 -9.67 -0.82 13.38
N ALA A 152 -10.52 -1.83 13.13
CA ALA A 152 -10.69 -2.95 14.06
C ALA A 152 -9.37 -3.72 14.26
N ALA A 153 -8.60 -3.95 13.19
CA ALA A 153 -7.31 -4.62 13.26
C ALA A 153 -6.27 -3.81 14.06
N GLN A 154 -6.26 -2.47 13.95
CA GLN A 154 -5.39 -1.61 14.75
C GLN A 154 -5.74 -1.65 16.25
N GLN A 155 -7.03 -1.64 16.60
CA GLN A 155 -7.48 -1.68 18.00
C GLN A 155 -7.19 -3.03 18.68
N GLN A 156 -7.16 -4.12 17.92
CA GLN A 156 -6.84 -5.46 18.43
C GLN A 156 -5.34 -5.67 18.67
N GLY A 157 -4.50 -4.66 18.45
CA GLY A 157 -3.08 -4.71 18.80
C GLY A 157 -2.29 -5.71 17.95
N ASN A 158 -2.69 -5.93 16.69
CA ASN A 158 -1.91 -6.71 15.73
C ASN A 158 -0.70 -5.88 15.24
N THR A 159 0.13 -5.43 16.17
CA THR A 159 1.50 -4.97 15.92
C THR A 159 2.37 -6.21 15.78
N THR A 160 2.30 -6.83 14.61
CA THR A 160 3.35 -7.74 14.16
C THR A 160 4.03 -7.05 12.99
N TRP A 161 5.11 -6.34 13.35
CA TRP A 161 6.10 -5.65 12.49
C TRP A 161 5.68 -4.31 11.88
#